data_AF-A0A9D4M944-F1
#
_entry.id   AF-A0A9D4M944-F1
#
_cell.length_a   1.000
_cell.length_b   1.000
_cell.length_c   1.000
_cell.angle_alpha   90.00
_cell.angle_beta   90.00
_cell.angle_gamma   90.00
#
_symmetry.space_group_name_H-M   'P 1'
#
loop_
_entity.id
_entity.type
_entity.pdbx_description
1 polymer ?
#
loop_
_entity_poly.entity_id
_entity_poly.type
_entity_poly.pdbx_seq_one_letter_code
_entity_poly.pdbx_strand_id
1 'polypeptide(L)'
;MEECEALCTRIAIMVNGQFKCLGSPQHLKNKFSEGYILFATIGTPVDGSLPDTKDLQNFIEQQFPGCNLKDVDRRMVNYHITDTSMTLARIFGKMETAITHFNIEDYSVSQTTLEQVFINFAKSQVPPTEIRSGCCAGCYLGCGLSSCCHGKSTSREYIRYDSNASSAQNIHL
;
A
#
# COMPACT_ATOMS: atom_id res chain seq x y z
N MET A 1 -0.63 9.34 6.31
CA MET A 1 -1.63 8.56 7.10
C MET A 1 -1.21 8.39 8.57
N GLU A 2 0.02 8.74 8.92
CA GLU A 2 0.60 8.60 10.27
C GLU A 2 -0.09 9.46 11.34
N GLU A 3 -0.44 10.72 11.05
CA GLU A 3 -1.16 11.59 11.98
C GLU A 3 -2.50 11.02 12.43
N CYS A 4 -3.26 10.43 11.51
CA CYS A 4 -4.54 9.78 11.82
C CYS A 4 -4.34 8.54 12.69
N GLU A 5 -3.25 7.81 12.50
CA GLU A 5 -2.92 6.67 13.35
C GLU A 5 -2.56 7.11 14.78
N ALA A 6 -1.84 8.23 14.94
CA ALA A 6 -1.47 8.77 16.24
C ALA A 6 -2.65 9.40 17.01
N LEU A 7 -3.58 10.05 16.30
CA LEU A 7 -4.64 10.86 16.92
C LEU A 7 -6.01 10.17 16.98
N CYS A 8 -6.31 9.25 16.07
CA CYS A 8 -7.64 8.65 15.97
C CYS A 8 -7.73 7.31 16.71
N THR A 9 -8.71 7.19 17.61
CA THR A 9 -9.03 5.92 18.29
C THR A 9 -9.72 4.91 17.38
N ARG A 10 -10.45 5.39 16.38
CA ARG A 10 -11.14 4.60 15.35
C ARG A 10 -10.99 5.26 13.99
N ILE A 11 -10.78 4.44 12.97
CA ILE A 11 -10.63 4.83 11.59
C ILE A 11 -11.63 4.03 10.76
N ALA A 12 -12.23 4.69 9.78
CA ALA A 12 -13.11 4.08 8.80
C ALA A 12 -12.50 4.20 7.40
N ILE A 13 -12.55 3.13 6.60
CA ILE A 13 -12.11 3.13 5.20
C ILE A 13 -13.36 3.03 4.31
N MET A 14 -13.47 3.95 3.35
CA MET A 14 -14.55 4.00 2.36
C MET A 14 -14.03 3.71 0.96
N VAL A 15 -14.77 2.90 0.20
CA VAL A 15 -14.49 2.60 -1.21
C VAL A 15 -15.75 2.78 -2.04
N ASN A 16 -15.67 3.59 -3.11
CA ASN A 16 -16.78 3.94 -3.99
C ASN A 16 -17.99 4.50 -3.23
N GLY A 17 -17.74 5.34 -2.22
CA GLY A 17 -18.80 5.93 -1.38
C GLY A 17 -19.45 4.96 -0.38
N GLN A 18 -18.94 3.73 -0.24
CA GLN A 18 -19.44 2.73 0.71
C GLN A 18 -18.40 2.47 1.81
N PHE A 19 -18.86 2.37 3.05
CA PHE A 19 -18.02 1.91 4.16
C PHE A 19 -17.60 0.45 3.95
N LYS A 20 -16.29 0.20 3.94
CA LYS A 20 -15.73 -1.15 3.86
C LYS A 20 -15.32 -1.69 5.22
N CYS A 21 -14.69 -0.85 6.04
CA CYS A 21 -14.29 -1.24 7.38
C CYS A 21 -14.23 -0.07 8.35
N LEU A 22 -14.39 -0.37 9.64
CA LEU A 22 -14.34 0.55 10.76
C LEU A 22 -13.67 -0.18 11.93
N GLY A 23 -12.70 0.44 12.59
CA GLY A 23 -12.01 -0.14 13.74
C GLY A 23 -10.84 0.70 14.22
N SER A 24 -10.12 0.25 15.25
CA SER A 24 -8.85 0.89 15.61
C SER A 24 -7.79 0.68 14.53
N PRO A 25 -6.75 1.55 14.44
CA PRO A 25 -5.65 1.35 13.50
C PRO A 25 -5.04 -0.06 13.59
N GLN A 26 -4.82 -0.55 14.81
CA GLN A 26 -4.30 -1.89 15.05
C GLN A 26 -5.23 -3.00 14.57
N HIS A 27 -6.55 -2.84 14.76
CA HIS A 27 -7.52 -3.81 14.26
C HIS A 27 -7.52 -3.87 12.74
N LEU A 28 -7.44 -2.70 12.07
CA LEU A 28 -7.38 -2.62 10.61
C LEU A 28 -6.10 -3.26 10.08
N LYS A 29 -4.95 -2.98 10.70
CA LYS A 29 -3.69 -3.67 10.39
C LYS A 29 -3.87 -5.17 10.55
N ASN A 30 -4.29 -5.68 11.70
CA ASN A 30 -4.40 -7.13 11.91
C ASN A 30 -5.41 -7.83 10.98
N LYS A 31 -6.53 -7.17 10.64
CA LYS A 31 -7.61 -7.76 9.84
C LYS A 31 -7.34 -7.70 8.33
N PHE A 32 -6.65 -6.65 7.87
CA PHE A 32 -6.44 -6.38 6.45
C PHE A 32 -4.96 -6.34 6.05
N SER A 33 -4.03 -6.56 6.97
CA SER A 33 -2.62 -6.79 6.62
C SER A 33 -2.50 -8.14 5.96
N GLU A 34 -1.85 -8.17 4.81
CA GLU A 34 -1.54 -9.40 4.07
C GLU A 34 -0.22 -10.01 4.59
N GLY A 35 -0.01 -9.99 5.91
CA GLY A 35 1.17 -10.54 6.58
C GLY A 35 2.24 -9.52 6.97
N TYR A 36 3.50 -9.98 6.97
CA TYR A 36 4.65 -9.27 7.54
C TYR A 36 5.67 -8.90 6.47
N ILE A 37 6.43 -7.84 6.74
CA ILE A 37 7.54 -7.39 5.91
C ILE A 37 8.83 -7.71 6.66
N LEU A 38 9.68 -8.50 6.03
CA LEU A 38 10.99 -8.89 6.53
C LEU A 38 12.05 -8.13 5.73
N PHE A 39 12.85 -7.35 6.44
CA PHE A 39 14.07 -6.74 5.94
C PHE A 39 15.26 -7.44 6.57
N ALA A 40 16.25 -7.81 5.77
CA ALA A 40 17.52 -8.34 6.27
C ALA A 40 18.68 -7.72 5.51
N THR A 41 19.72 -7.34 6.25
CA THR A 41 20.94 -6.70 5.75
C THR A 41 22.11 -7.65 5.99
N ILE A 42 22.85 -7.96 4.93
CA ILE A 42 24.03 -8.80 4.99
C ILE A 42 25.27 -7.92 5.24
N GLY A 43 26.05 -8.32 6.23
CA GLY A 43 27.30 -7.68 6.59
C GLY A 43 28.35 -7.86 5.49
N THR A 44 29.27 -6.90 5.43
CA THR A 44 30.38 -6.97 4.48
C THR A 44 31.37 -8.07 4.84
N PRO A 45 31.74 -8.94 3.87
CA PRO A 45 32.87 -9.82 4.06
C PRO A 45 34.15 -9.01 4.26
N VAL A 46 35.09 -9.56 5.04
CA VAL A 46 36.38 -8.93 5.36
C VAL A 46 37.21 -8.68 4.10
N ASP A 47 36.98 -9.46 3.04
CA ASP A 47 37.67 -9.36 1.75
C ASP A 47 37.16 -8.20 0.85
N GLY A 48 36.15 -7.44 1.28
CA GLY A 48 35.57 -6.34 0.50
C GLY A 48 34.80 -6.78 -0.75
N SER A 49 34.59 -8.09 -0.92
CA SER A 49 33.76 -8.67 -1.98
C SER A 49 32.28 -8.34 -1.77
N LEU A 50 31.49 -8.42 -2.85
CA LEU A 50 30.04 -8.29 -2.75
C LEU A 50 29.50 -9.49 -1.96
N PRO A 51 28.72 -9.27 -0.88
CA PRO A 51 28.10 -10.37 -0.16
C PRO A 51 27.13 -11.12 -1.07
N ASP A 52 27.21 -12.45 -1.07
CA ASP A 52 26.26 -13.27 -1.82
C ASP A 52 24.95 -13.34 -1.04
N THR A 53 23.90 -12.73 -1.58
CA THR A 53 22.56 -12.74 -0.99
C THR A 53 21.81 -14.03 -1.28
N LYS A 54 22.28 -14.87 -2.21
CA LYS A 54 21.55 -16.06 -2.68
C LYS A 54 21.32 -17.09 -1.59
N ASP A 55 22.31 -17.33 -0.73
CA ASP A 55 22.18 -18.32 0.33
C ASP A 55 21.10 -17.91 1.35
N LEU A 56 21.05 -16.62 1.69
CA LEU A 56 20.01 -16.05 2.54
C LEU A 56 18.63 -16.12 1.86
N GLN A 57 18.55 -15.76 0.57
CA GLN A 57 17.30 -15.85 -0.20
C GLN A 57 16.76 -17.28 -0.23
N ASN A 58 17.62 -18.26 -0.54
CA ASN A 58 17.26 -19.68 -0.53
C ASN A 58 16.78 -20.13 0.85
N PHE A 59 17.41 -19.68 1.93
CA PHE A 59 16.98 -19.99 3.29
C PHE A 59 15.60 -19.41 3.59
N ILE A 60 15.36 -18.14 3.25
CA ILE A 60 14.07 -17.46 3.47
C ILE A 60 12.96 -18.17 2.69
N GLU A 61 13.19 -18.48 1.41
CA GLU A 61 12.21 -19.17 0.57
C GLU A 61 11.90 -20.59 1.05
N GLN A 62 12.87 -21.28 1.65
CA GLN A 62 12.66 -22.59 2.27
C GLN A 62 11.92 -22.52 3.60
N GLN A 63 12.22 -21.52 4.45
CA GLN A 63 11.59 -21.40 5.77
C GLN A 63 10.17 -20.82 5.71
N PHE A 64 9.88 -19.96 4.72
CA PHE A 64 8.63 -19.23 4.62
C PHE A 64 7.90 -19.53 3.31
N PRO A 65 7.06 -20.57 3.24
CA PRO A 65 6.26 -20.86 2.06
C PRO A 65 5.27 -19.72 1.82
N GLY A 66 5.36 -19.08 0.64
CA GLY A 66 4.53 -17.90 0.32
C GLY A 66 5.17 -16.56 0.69
N CYS A 67 6.49 -16.49 0.88
CA CYS A 67 7.19 -15.20 0.85
C CYS A 67 7.30 -14.67 -0.58
N ASN A 68 6.97 -13.39 -0.78
CA ASN A 68 7.17 -12.69 -2.04
C ASN A 68 8.35 -11.73 -1.90
N LEU A 69 9.36 -11.89 -2.74
CA LEU A 69 10.48 -10.96 -2.80
C LEU A 69 9.99 -9.62 -3.37
N LYS A 70 10.06 -8.55 -2.57
CA LYS A 70 9.65 -7.21 -2.99
C LYS A 70 10.80 -6.44 -3.60
N ASP A 71 11.96 -6.51 -2.96
CA ASP A 71 13.13 -5.76 -3.39
C ASP A 71 14.43 -6.46 -2.98
N VAL A 72 15.46 -6.31 -3.81
CA VAL A 72 16.80 -6.79 -3.54
C VAL A 72 17.78 -5.70 -3.91
N ASP A 73 18.43 -5.18 -2.88
CA ASP A 73 19.61 -4.36 -3.03
C ASP A 73 20.88 -5.20 -2.90
N ARG A 74 22.04 -4.58 -3.16
CA ARG A 74 23.35 -5.24 -3.13
C ARG A 74 23.68 -5.93 -1.79
N ARG A 75 23.04 -5.50 -0.69
CA ARG A 75 23.24 -6.05 0.66
C ARG A 75 21.95 -6.25 1.44
N MET A 76 20.81 -5.83 0.90
CA MET A 76 19.55 -5.87 1.62
C MET A 76 18.54 -6.68 0.83
N VAL A 77 17.80 -7.52 1.53
CA VAL A 77 16.69 -8.27 0.96
C VAL A 77 15.40 -7.88 1.68
N ASN A 78 14.37 -7.61 0.89
CA ASN A 78 13.05 -7.24 1.37
C ASN A 78 12.02 -8.28 0.90
N TYR A 79 11.42 -8.96 1.86
CA TYR A 79 10.43 -10.00 1.65
C TYR A 79 9.09 -9.64 2.27
N HIS A 80 8.02 -10.01 1.60
CA HIS A 80 6.66 -9.94 2.10
C HIS A 80 6.13 -11.34 2.38
N ILE A 81 6.02 -11.69 3.65
CA ILE A 81 5.55 -12.99 4.11
C ILE A 81 4.03 -12.90 4.20
N THR A 82 3.31 -13.53 3.27
CA THR A 82 1.84 -13.55 3.26
C THR A 82 1.24 -14.71 4.04
N ASP A 83 2.08 -15.56 4.64
CA ASP A 83 1.62 -16.73 5.40
C ASP A 83 0.98 -16.31 6.73
N THR A 84 -0.36 -16.37 6.79
CA THR A 84 -1.14 -16.09 7.99
C THR A 84 -0.91 -17.07 9.15
N SER A 85 -0.29 -18.23 8.90
CA SER A 85 0.05 -19.21 9.95
C SER A 85 1.34 -18.85 10.70
N MET A 86 2.11 -17.89 10.19
CA MET A 86 3.34 -17.41 10.82
C MET A 86 3.03 -16.28 11.80
N THR A 87 3.39 -16.48 13.06
CA THR A 87 3.37 -15.42 14.05
C THR A 87 4.71 -14.68 14.05
N LEU A 88 4.68 -13.42 14.47
CA LEU A 88 5.87 -12.58 14.60
C LEU A 88 7.00 -13.30 15.38
N ALA A 89 6.66 -13.98 16.49
CA ALA A 89 7.60 -14.74 17.30
C ALA A 89 8.26 -15.91 16.54
N ARG A 90 7.52 -16.61 15.67
CA ARG A 90 8.08 -17.69 14.84
C ARG A 90 9.04 -17.14 13.80
N ILE A 91 8.70 -16.00 13.18
CA ILE A 91 9.57 -15.34 12.20
C ILE A 91 10.88 -14.93 12.87
N PHE A 92 10.81 -14.24 14.02
CA PHE A 92 11.99 -13.86 14.80
C PHE A 92 12.86 -15.07 15.16
N GLY A 93 12.29 -16.15 15.71
CA GLY A 93 13.08 -17.33 16.07
C GLY A 93 13.76 -18.01 14.87
N LYS A 94 13.12 -18.00 13.69
CA LYS A 94 13.72 -18.51 12.45
C LYS A 94 14.85 -17.61 11.95
N MET A 95 14.68 -16.30 12.03
CA MET A 95 15.70 -15.33 11.63
C MET A 95 16.90 -15.34 12.59
N GLU A 96 16.69 -15.49 13.90
CA GLU A 96 17.79 -15.65 14.86
C GLU A 96 18.65 -16.88 14.55
N THR A 97 18.03 -17.98 14.13
CA THR A 97 18.76 -19.16 13.66
C THR A 97 19.52 -18.86 12.37
N ALA A 98 19.00 -18.00 11.50
CA ALA A 98 19.68 -17.60 10.28
C ALA A 98 20.94 -16.76 10.60
N ILE A 99 20.87 -15.84 11.55
CA ILE A 99 21.98 -14.95 11.92
C ILE A 99 23.20 -15.74 12.44
N THR A 100 22.99 -16.89 13.08
CA THR A 100 24.12 -17.71 13.53
C THR A 100 24.84 -18.45 12.40
N HIS A 101 24.18 -18.66 11.27
CA HIS A 101 24.71 -19.39 10.12
C HIS A 101 25.12 -18.48 8.95
N PHE A 102 24.50 -17.31 8.84
CA PHE A 102 24.74 -16.33 7.79
C PHE A 102 25.32 -15.05 8.38
N ASN A 103 26.17 -14.35 7.62
CA ASN A 103 26.77 -13.08 8.03
C ASN A 103 25.76 -11.90 7.96
N ILE A 104 24.63 -12.02 8.66
CA ILE A 104 23.58 -10.99 8.72
C ILE A 104 24.03 -9.93 9.73
N GLU A 105 24.07 -8.68 9.29
CA GLU A 105 24.41 -7.53 10.13
C GLU A 105 23.19 -7.07 10.94
N ASP A 106 22.03 -6.97 10.28
CA ASP A 106 20.79 -6.55 10.91
C ASP A 106 19.57 -7.16 10.21
N TYR A 107 18.48 -7.31 10.95
CA TYR A 107 17.19 -7.68 10.37
C TYR A 107 16.05 -7.01 11.12
N SER A 108 14.99 -6.71 10.39
CA SER A 108 13.79 -6.08 10.91
C SER A 108 12.56 -6.79 10.39
N VAL A 109 11.62 -7.08 11.28
CA VAL A 109 10.30 -7.62 10.94
C VAL A 109 9.26 -6.59 11.34
N SER A 110 8.48 -6.13 10.37
CA SER A 110 7.44 -5.13 10.58
C SER A 110 6.10 -5.62 10.05
N GLN A 111 5.01 -5.19 10.67
CA GLN A 111 3.68 -5.39 10.10
C GLN A 111 3.45 -4.36 8.99
N THR A 112 2.65 -4.74 8.00
CA THR A 112 2.16 -3.82 6.96
C THR A 112 1.56 -2.55 7.59
N THR A 113 1.95 -1.37 7.09
CA THR A 113 1.48 -0.09 7.62
C THR A 113 0.00 0.15 7.29
N LEU A 114 -0.65 1.04 8.03
CA LEU A 114 -2.05 1.40 7.77
C LEU A 114 -2.19 2.05 6.39
N GLU A 115 -1.16 2.78 5.96
CA GLU A 115 -1.04 3.33 4.62
C GLU A 115 -1.07 2.25 3.54
N GLN A 116 -0.31 1.17 3.71
CA GLN A 116 -0.33 0.06 2.75
C GLN A 116 -1.69 -0.64 2.71
N VAL A 117 -2.34 -0.82 3.87
CA VAL A 117 -3.73 -1.30 3.93
C VAL A 117 -4.65 -0.38 3.13
N PHE A 118 -4.53 0.94 3.30
CA PHE A 118 -5.32 1.92 2.56
C PHE A 118 -5.04 1.90 1.06
N ILE A 119 -3.78 1.82 0.62
CA ILE A 119 -3.39 1.71 -0.79
C ILE A 119 -4.06 0.48 -1.42
N ASN A 120 -4.12 -0.64 -0.70
CA ASN A 120 -4.78 -1.84 -1.19
C ASN A 120 -6.29 -1.62 -1.42
N PHE A 121 -6.97 -0.94 -0.51
CA PHE A 121 -8.36 -0.53 -0.70
C PHE A 121 -8.55 0.49 -1.82
N ALA A 122 -7.60 1.42 -1.99
CA ALA A 122 -7.64 2.45 -3.01
C ALA A 122 -7.55 1.87 -4.43
N LYS A 123 -6.82 0.76 -4.62
CA LYS A 123 -6.77 0.02 -5.90
C LYS A 123 -8.15 -0.51 -6.34
N SER A 124 -9.09 -0.68 -5.42
CA SER A 124 -10.46 -1.13 -5.70
C SER A 124 -11.44 0.02 -5.98
N GLN A 125 -10.97 1.28 -5.97
CA GLN A 125 -11.80 2.42 -6.33
C GLN A 125 -12.02 2.42 -7.84
N VAL A 126 -13.29 2.53 -8.24
CA VAL A 126 -13.63 2.81 -9.63
C VAL A 126 -13.44 4.32 -9.81
N PRO A 127 -12.73 4.79 -10.85
CA PRO A 127 -12.62 6.22 -11.11
C PRO A 127 -14.03 6.80 -11.20
N PRO A 128 -14.28 7.99 -10.62
CA PRO A 128 -15.61 8.59 -10.67
C PRO A 128 -16.06 8.65 -12.12
N THR A 129 -17.13 7.93 -12.45
CA THR A 129 -17.80 8.12 -13.73
C THR A 129 -18.22 9.57 -13.75
N GLU A 130 -17.64 10.38 -14.64
CA GLU A 130 -18.12 11.74 -14.86
C GLU A 130 -19.62 11.62 -15.09
N ILE A 131 -20.41 12.09 -14.12
CA ILE A 131 -21.81 12.38 -14.38
C ILE A 131 -21.73 13.55 -15.34
N ARG A 132 -21.64 13.24 -16.64
CA ARG A 132 -22.01 14.19 -17.68
C ARG A 132 -23.42 14.59 -17.28
N SER A 133 -23.54 15.79 -16.71
CA SER A 133 -24.78 16.50 -16.56
C SER A 133 -25.34 16.61 -17.97
N GLY A 134 -26.09 15.60 -18.36
CA GLY A 134 -26.85 15.58 -19.58
C GLY A 134 -27.82 16.73 -19.46
N CYS A 135 -27.47 17.86 -20.06
CA CYS A 135 -28.44 18.82 -20.49
C CYS A 135 -29.55 18.02 -21.18
N CYS A 136 -30.79 18.17 -20.69
CA CYS A 136 -31.91 17.29 -21.02
C CYS A 136 -31.94 16.95 -22.52
N ALA A 137 -31.95 15.66 -22.86
CA ALA A 137 -31.97 15.16 -24.24
C ALA A 137 -33.33 15.37 -24.96
N GLY A 138 -34.03 16.46 -24.64
CA GLY A 138 -35.40 16.75 -25.09
C GLY A 138 -35.66 18.20 -25.52
N CYS A 139 -34.63 19.03 -25.73
CA CYS A 139 -34.80 20.35 -26.33
C CYS A 139 -34.69 20.29 -27.86
N TYR A 140 -35.45 19.40 -28.51
CA TYR A 140 -35.68 19.51 -29.95
C TYR A 140 -36.79 20.55 -30.16
N LEU A 141 -36.35 21.75 -30.56
CA LEU A 141 -37.18 22.88 -31.01
C LEU A 141 -38.13 23.49 -29.98
N GLY A 142 -37.73 24.63 -29.40
CA GLY A 142 -38.71 25.70 -29.13
C GLY A 142 -38.91 26.19 -27.69
N CYS A 143 -37.94 26.10 -26.78
CA CYS A 143 -38.03 26.86 -25.52
C CYS A 143 -37.51 28.30 -25.71
N GLY A 144 -38.40 29.18 -26.17
CA GLY A 144 -38.20 30.63 -26.28
C GLY A 144 -38.50 31.41 -24.98
N LEU A 145 -38.21 30.84 -23.81
CA LEU A 145 -38.38 31.51 -22.52
C LEU A 145 -37.16 31.28 -21.63
N SER A 146 -36.48 32.37 -21.31
CA SER A 146 -35.19 32.49 -20.63
C SER A 146 -35.22 32.15 -19.13
N SER A 147 -35.98 31.14 -18.69
CA SER A 147 -36.19 30.91 -17.23
C SER A 147 -36.19 29.47 -16.74
N CYS A 148 -35.96 28.45 -17.58
CA CYS A 148 -35.83 27.07 -17.10
C CYS A 148 -34.37 26.66 -16.86
N CYS A 149 -33.82 27.04 -15.70
CA CYS A 149 -32.78 26.30 -14.94
C CYS A 149 -32.60 26.92 -13.55
N HIS A 150 -33.69 27.05 -12.77
CA HIS A 150 -33.58 27.23 -11.32
C HIS A 150 -33.74 25.85 -10.67
N GLY A 151 -32.65 25.29 -10.18
CA GLY A 151 -32.73 24.19 -9.22
C GLY A 151 -31.70 23.08 -9.39
N LYS A 152 -30.71 23.10 -8.50
CA LYS A 152 -29.88 21.98 -8.03
C LYS A 152 -28.77 21.51 -8.98
N SER A 153 -27.64 22.24 -8.97
CA SER A 153 -26.35 21.55 -8.90
C SER A 153 -25.89 21.56 -7.45
N THR A 154 -26.13 20.46 -6.74
CA THR A 154 -25.41 20.20 -5.48
C THR A 154 -23.94 20.12 -5.81
N SER A 155 -23.21 21.19 -5.52
CA SER A 155 -21.75 21.25 -5.51
C SER A 155 -21.25 20.25 -4.47
N ARG A 156 -21.01 19.00 -4.87
CA ARG A 156 -20.13 18.11 -4.13
C ARG A 156 -18.72 18.47 -4.56
N GLU A 157 -18.09 19.36 -3.81
CA GLU A 157 -16.63 19.50 -3.83
C GLU A 157 -16.05 18.16 -3.37
N TYR A 158 -15.60 17.36 -4.33
CA TYR A 158 -14.72 16.23 -4.05
C TYR A 158 -13.28 16.73 -4.16
N ILE A 159 -12.53 16.48 -3.10
CA ILE A 159 -11.09 16.72 -3.03
C ILE A 159 -10.44 16.03 -4.22
N ARG A 160 -9.89 16.82 -5.17
CA ARG A 160 -8.99 16.33 -6.20
C ARG A 160 -7.74 15.81 -5.50
N TYR A 161 -7.56 14.49 -5.46
CA TYR A 161 -6.22 13.92 -5.33
C TYR A 161 -5.66 13.81 -6.74
N ASP A 162 -4.92 14.84 -7.17
CA ASP A 162 -4.12 14.77 -8.38
C ASP A 162 -3.07 13.66 -8.20
N SER A 163 -3.36 12.50 -8.78
CA SER A 163 -2.48 11.32 -8.76
C SER A 163 -1.46 11.34 -9.90
N ASN A 164 -1.30 12.48 -10.57
CA ASN A 164 -0.38 12.65 -11.70
C ASN A 164 0.66 13.74 -11.41
N ALA A 165 1.65 13.37 -10.60
CA ALA A 165 2.95 14.04 -10.61
C ALA A 165 4.05 12.97 -10.78
N SER A 166 3.97 12.20 -11.87
CA SER A 166 5.10 11.41 -12.34
C SER A 166 5.06 11.30 -13.86
N SER A 167 5.43 12.41 -14.52
CA SER A 167 6.12 12.45 -15.82
C SER A 167 6.08 13.87 -16.39
N ALA A 168 7.09 14.67 -16.09
CA ALA A 168 7.48 15.77 -16.97
C ALA A 168 8.96 15.56 -17.30
N GLN A 169 9.19 15.10 -18.52
CA GLN A 169 10.48 14.91 -19.14
C GLN A 169 11.23 16.25 -19.15
N ASN A 170 12.46 16.26 -18.64
CA ASN A 170 13.42 17.31 -18.96
C ASN A 170 13.72 17.22 -20.46
N ILE A 171 13.20 18.15 -21.24
CA ILE A 171 13.67 18.45 -22.60
C ILE A 171 14.24 19.86 -22.56
N HIS A 172 15.50 19.94 -22.97
CA HIS A 172 16.32 21.12 -23.22
C HIS A 172 15.60 22.31 -23.85
N LEU A 173 15.88 23.50 -23.32
CA LEU A 173 16.65 24.55 -24.01
C LEU A 173 17.37 25.41 -22.97
#